data_AF-A0AAD9L0E5-F1
#
_entry.id   AF-A0AAD9L0E5-F1
#
_cell.length_a   1.000
_cell.length_b   1.000
_cell.length_c   1.000
_cell.angle_alpha   90.00
_cell.angle_beta   90.00
_cell.angle_gamma   90.00
#
_symmetry.space_group_name_H-M   'P 1'
#
loop_
_entity.id
_entity.type
_entity.pdbx_description
1 polymer ?
#
loop_
_entity_poly.entity_id
_entity_poly.type
_entity_poly.pdbx_seq_one_letter_code
_entity_poly.pdbx_strand_id
1 'polypeptide(L)'
;MGKICSKPKRPIFCQPLYLGDDLEELRGRTVHEDDSYISLPILSLPGVVLLPGQTLPLHLFQPSTVSMMSHVIEGDKTFGIVTSSYHSADPYRPVLATVGTTAEVLAVKEENDSRVGVSTMRVKAVGRQRFEMKDTRRQMDGNMIAKVRILPESFLCDPLEGARPASHRRIVGSESWSCMDDTVGQATSHNAEYKGRRKIDRFSCANFTRMPPWVYRQYDAFLLMSRIRKELQSWNETLRPESMPCDPSEFSFWVAANLLLDDAFRLHLLTIDSAIQRLRCELSIMRRCTVLCCKNCNLLIAKKEDVFSMALEGPMGAYVNPGGYVHETLTIHKAMGLRLIGWPSVENSWFPGYAWTIAQCNQCDSHLGWRFTVAGRGRSLRPEKFWGLCRSSLVPGLQKDSENPDDETWRPIM
;
A
#
# COMPACT_ATOMS: atom_id res chain seq x y z
N MET A 1 -37.10 -15.53 -31.94
CA MET A 1 -36.78 -14.38 -31.07
C MET A 1 -35.83 -14.84 -29.96
N GLY A 2 -34.53 -14.87 -30.26
CA GLY A 2 -33.50 -15.26 -29.28
C GLY A 2 -33.17 -14.07 -28.38
N LYS A 3 -33.40 -14.23 -27.06
CA LYS A 3 -33.00 -13.26 -26.05
C LYS A 3 -31.47 -13.22 -26.00
N ILE A 4 -30.89 -12.15 -26.54
CA ILE A 4 -29.47 -11.82 -26.37
C ILE A 4 -29.30 -11.48 -24.89
N CYS A 5 -28.72 -12.41 -24.14
CA CYS A 5 -28.33 -12.21 -22.76
C CYS A 5 -27.17 -11.19 -22.77
N SER A 6 -27.44 -9.95 -22.37
CA SER A 6 -26.43 -8.92 -22.19
C SER A 6 -25.46 -9.39 -21.10
N LYS A 7 -24.21 -9.69 -21.50
CA LYS A 7 -23.14 -9.96 -20.55
C LYS A 7 -23.05 -8.77 -19.58
N PRO A 8 -22.96 -9.00 -18.25
CA PRO A 8 -22.75 -7.92 -17.30
C PRO A 8 -21.44 -7.20 -17.66
N LYS A 9 -21.51 -5.88 -17.80
CA LYS A 9 -20.32 -5.03 -18.01
C LYS A 9 -19.35 -5.30 -16.85
N ARG A 10 -18.17 -5.83 -17.17
CA ARG A 10 -17.06 -5.90 -16.20
C ARG A 10 -16.83 -4.48 -15.67
N PRO A 11 -16.62 -4.26 -14.36
CA PRO A 11 -16.11 -2.99 -13.89
C PRO A 11 -14.83 -2.70 -14.67
N ILE A 12 -14.72 -1.49 -15.23
CA ILE A 12 -13.47 -1.01 -15.80
C ILE A 12 -12.57 -0.76 -14.59
N PHE A 13 -11.91 -1.82 -14.13
CA PHE A 13 -10.89 -1.70 -13.09
C PHE A 13 -9.75 -0.89 -13.70
N CYS A 14 -9.22 0.06 -12.94
CA CYS A 14 -8.07 0.86 -13.33
C CYS A 14 -6.82 -0.04 -13.39
N GLN A 15 -6.67 -0.82 -14.47
CA GLN A 15 -5.34 -1.06 -15.01
C GLN A 15 -4.76 0.31 -15.39
N PRO A 16 -3.43 0.49 -15.37
CA PRO A 16 -2.82 1.76 -15.74
C PRO A 16 -2.92 2.01 -17.26
N LEU A 17 -4.16 2.10 -17.78
CA LEU A 17 -4.51 2.44 -19.15
C LEU A 17 -3.90 3.81 -19.54
N TYR A 18 -3.67 4.67 -18.54
CA TYR A 18 -3.01 5.97 -18.73
C TYR A 18 -1.51 5.85 -19.05
N LEU A 19 -0.86 4.73 -18.69
CA LEU A 19 0.51 4.41 -19.11
C LEU A 19 0.57 3.76 -20.50
N GLY A 20 -0.57 3.63 -21.18
CA GLY A 20 -0.67 2.94 -22.46
C GLY A 20 -0.93 1.44 -22.28
N ASP A 21 -1.63 0.86 -23.23
CA ASP A 21 -1.94 -0.58 -23.29
C ASP A 21 -0.80 -1.39 -23.92
N ASP A 22 0.35 -0.75 -24.17
CA ASP A 22 1.44 -1.24 -24.99
C ASP A 22 2.77 -1.37 -24.24
N LEU A 23 2.72 -1.55 -22.92
CA LEU A 23 3.90 -1.96 -22.16
C LEU A 23 4.25 -3.41 -22.48
N GLU A 24 5.53 -3.68 -22.76
CA GLU A 24 6.05 -5.03 -22.89
C GLU A 24 6.19 -5.67 -21.51
N GLU A 25 5.47 -6.77 -21.28
CA GLU A 25 5.54 -7.52 -20.02
C GLU A 25 6.83 -8.34 -19.95
N LEU A 26 7.61 -8.09 -18.90
CA LEU A 26 8.82 -8.84 -18.62
C LEU A 26 8.50 -10.04 -17.72
N ARG A 27 9.02 -11.22 -18.10
CA ARG A 27 8.93 -12.43 -17.27
C ARG A 27 10.19 -12.62 -16.44
N GLY A 28 10.01 -13.20 -15.26
CA GLY A 28 11.09 -13.44 -14.31
C GLY A 28 10.59 -13.16 -12.90
N ARG A 29 11.24 -13.76 -11.91
CA ARG A 29 11.15 -13.34 -10.52
C ARG A 29 12.53 -13.49 -9.91
N THR A 30 13.18 -12.38 -9.62
CA THR A 30 14.47 -12.37 -8.91
C THR A 30 14.19 -12.25 -7.40
N VAL A 31 14.72 -13.20 -6.64
CA VAL A 31 14.69 -13.19 -5.17
C VAL A 31 16.09 -13.49 -4.69
N HIS A 32 16.61 -12.62 -3.84
CA HIS A 32 17.94 -12.75 -3.24
C HIS A 32 17.84 -13.47 -1.89
N GLU A 33 18.93 -14.12 -1.49
CA GLU A 33 19.00 -14.81 -0.20
C GLU A 33 18.94 -13.81 0.96
N ASP A 34 18.27 -14.21 2.04
CA ASP A 34 18.20 -13.43 3.27
C ASP A 34 19.60 -13.19 3.85
N ASP A 35 19.82 -12.00 4.42
CA ASP A 35 21.11 -11.54 4.97
C ASP A 35 22.28 -11.44 3.97
N SER A 36 22.04 -11.73 2.70
CA SER A 36 23.04 -11.54 1.64
C SER A 36 23.33 -10.06 1.39
N TYR A 37 24.55 -9.78 0.92
CA TYR A 37 24.98 -8.45 0.53
C TYR A 37 25.08 -8.37 -0.99
N ILE A 38 24.30 -7.46 -1.58
CA ILE A 38 24.26 -7.26 -3.04
C ILE A 38 24.53 -5.79 -3.38
N SER A 39 24.98 -5.55 -4.61
CA SER A 39 25.14 -4.19 -5.15
C SER A 39 24.02 -3.92 -6.14
N LEU A 40 23.21 -2.89 -5.88
CA LEU A 40 22.06 -2.54 -6.71
C LEU A 40 22.13 -1.08 -7.15
N PRO A 41 21.69 -0.74 -8.37
CA PRO A 41 21.40 0.63 -8.73
C PRO A 41 20.23 1.13 -7.88
N ILE A 42 20.34 2.35 -7.35
CA ILE A 42 19.34 2.95 -6.47
C ILE A 42 18.71 4.18 -7.12
N LEU A 43 17.38 4.17 -7.20
CA LEU A 43 16.58 5.33 -7.56
C LEU A 43 16.02 5.96 -6.28
N SER A 44 16.36 7.22 -6.03
CA SER A 44 15.83 7.97 -4.91
C SER A 44 14.58 8.74 -5.33
N LEU A 45 13.46 8.50 -4.63
CA LEU A 45 12.18 9.15 -4.90
C LEU A 45 11.73 9.97 -3.68
N PRO A 46 11.63 11.30 -3.80
CA PRO A 46 11.17 12.13 -2.69
C PRO A 46 9.74 11.81 -2.28
N GLY A 47 9.51 11.55 -0.99
CA GLY A 47 8.17 11.33 -0.46
C GLY A 47 7.49 10.03 -0.90
N VAL A 48 8.25 9.06 -1.43
CA VAL A 48 7.73 7.74 -1.82
C VAL A 48 8.50 6.66 -1.07
N VAL A 49 7.78 5.89 -0.26
CA VAL A 49 8.31 4.72 0.44
C VAL A 49 7.67 3.48 -0.15
N LEU A 50 8.40 2.80 -1.04
CA LEU A 50 7.91 1.60 -1.70
C LEU A 50 7.82 0.43 -0.70
N LEU A 51 6.65 -0.19 -0.59
CA LEU A 51 6.43 -1.38 0.22
C LEU A 51 6.49 -2.66 -0.64
N PRO A 52 6.92 -3.80 -0.09
CA PRO A 52 6.80 -5.09 -0.77
C PRO A 52 5.37 -5.35 -1.28
N GLY A 53 5.24 -5.80 -2.53
CA GLY A 53 3.97 -6.03 -3.21
C GLY A 53 3.30 -4.78 -3.80
N GLN A 54 3.76 -3.57 -3.47
CA GLN A 54 3.19 -2.33 -4.01
C GLN A 54 3.69 -2.08 -5.45
N THR A 55 2.76 -1.74 -6.34
CA THR A 55 3.07 -1.35 -7.72
C THR A 55 3.55 0.10 -7.76
N LEU A 56 4.62 0.38 -8.51
CA LEU A 56 5.21 1.69 -8.70
C LEU A 56 5.36 2.01 -10.20
N PRO A 57 4.56 2.93 -10.74
CA PRO A 57 4.77 3.44 -12.08
C PRO A 57 5.83 4.57 -12.10
N LEU A 58 6.67 4.57 -13.13
CA LEU A 58 7.73 5.56 -13.33
C LEU A 58 7.72 6.06 -14.78
N HIS A 59 8.08 7.32 -14.96
CA HIS A 59 8.34 7.93 -16.26
C HIS A 59 9.70 8.62 -16.20
N LEU A 60 10.67 8.06 -16.92
CA LEU A 60 12.08 8.42 -16.87
C LEU A 60 12.43 9.28 -18.09
N PHE A 61 13.05 10.44 -17.84
CA PHE A 61 13.46 11.40 -18.88
C PHE A 61 14.97 11.61 -18.92
N GLN A 62 15.66 11.43 -17.80
CA GLN A 62 17.08 11.71 -17.70
C GLN A 62 17.88 10.61 -18.38
N PRO A 63 18.76 10.92 -19.37
CA PRO A 63 19.47 9.91 -20.15
C PRO A 63 20.29 8.92 -19.32
N SER A 64 20.94 9.39 -18.24
CA SER A 64 21.68 8.52 -17.32
C SER A 64 20.76 7.52 -16.62
N THR A 65 19.58 7.94 -16.18
CA THR A 65 18.59 7.09 -15.51
C THR A 65 17.94 6.11 -16.49
N VAL A 66 17.64 6.54 -17.71
CA VAL A 66 17.13 5.67 -18.79
C VAL A 66 18.17 4.61 -19.13
N SER A 67 19.44 5.01 -19.32
CA SER A 67 20.53 4.06 -19.58
C SER A 67 20.71 3.07 -18.43
N MET A 68 20.70 3.52 -17.17
CA MET A 68 20.74 2.64 -16.01
C MET A 68 19.58 1.64 -16.01
N MET A 69 18.37 2.09 -16.34
CA MET A 69 17.20 1.23 -16.39
C MET A 69 17.27 0.20 -17.53
N SER A 70 17.80 0.56 -18.70
CA SER A 70 18.04 -0.40 -19.78
C SER A 70 18.99 -1.52 -19.33
N HIS A 71 20.09 -1.19 -18.62
CA HIS A 71 20.98 -2.21 -18.06
C HIS A 71 20.31 -3.09 -16.99
N VAL A 72 19.43 -2.51 -16.16
CA VAL A 72 18.62 -3.27 -15.19
C VAL A 72 17.72 -4.27 -15.90
N ILE A 73 17.05 -3.85 -16.97
CA ILE A 73 16.13 -4.67 -17.75
C ILE A 73 16.84 -5.84 -18.44
N GLU A 74 18.04 -5.61 -18.97
CA GLU A 74 18.90 -6.65 -19.57
C GLU A 74 19.46 -7.64 -18.54
N GLY A 75 19.62 -7.21 -17.29
CA GLY A 75 20.11 -8.02 -16.19
C GLY A 75 19.00 -8.77 -15.43
N ASP A 76 18.99 -8.62 -14.12
CA ASP A 76 18.06 -9.30 -13.21
C ASP A 76 16.75 -8.53 -12.96
N LYS A 77 16.53 -7.44 -13.71
CA LYS A 77 15.35 -6.56 -13.66
C LYS A 77 15.11 -5.93 -12.29
N THR A 78 16.13 -5.92 -11.42
CA THR A 78 16.01 -5.50 -10.03
C THR A 78 16.83 -4.24 -9.76
N PHE A 79 16.21 -3.27 -9.11
CA PHE A 79 16.85 -2.05 -8.64
C PHE A 79 16.33 -1.69 -7.24
N GLY A 80 16.96 -0.76 -6.53
CA GLY A 80 16.52 -0.35 -5.21
C GLY A 80 15.76 0.98 -5.23
N ILE A 81 14.68 1.07 -4.46
CA ILE A 81 13.99 2.33 -4.16
C ILE A 81 14.29 2.75 -2.72
N VAL A 82 14.70 4.01 -2.55
CA VAL A 82 14.83 4.66 -1.24
C VAL A 82 14.17 6.02 -1.27
N THR A 83 13.49 6.38 -0.18
CA THR A 83 12.97 7.75 -0.03
C THR A 83 14.10 8.71 0.31
N SER A 84 14.02 9.93 -0.20
CA SER A 84 14.84 11.06 0.21
C SER A 84 14.01 12.08 0.97
N SER A 85 14.58 12.61 2.05
CA SER A 85 14.03 13.74 2.78
C SER A 85 14.87 14.99 2.55
N TYR A 86 14.19 16.10 2.27
CA TYR A 86 14.78 17.44 2.15
C TYR A 86 14.65 18.26 3.44
N HIS A 87 14.31 17.62 4.58
CA HIS A 87 14.19 18.31 5.88
C HIS A 87 15.53 18.61 6.56
N SER A 88 16.66 18.34 5.90
CA SER A 88 18.00 18.74 6.39
C SER A 88 18.23 20.24 6.17
N ALA A 89 19.08 20.83 7.02
CA ALA A 89 19.51 22.23 6.93
C ALA A 89 20.27 22.57 5.63
N ASP A 90 20.63 21.57 4.83
CA ASP A 90 21.29 21.71 3.53
C ASP A 90 20.37 21.18 2.40
N PRO A 91 19.68 22.06 1.67
CA PRO A 91 18.80 21.67 0.56
C PRO A 91 19.55 21.01 -0.61
N TYR A 92 20.89 21.09 -0.64
CA TYR A 92 21.72 20.45 -1.66
C TYR A 92 22.12 19.01 -1.32
N ARG A 93 21.84 18.53 -0.10
CA ARG A 93 22.13 17.16 0.35
C ARG A 93 20.90 16.50 0.97
N PRO A 94 20.05 15.86 0.15
CA PRO A 94 18.93 15.08 0.68
C PRO A 94 19.45 13.94 1.55
N VAL A 95 18.83 13.75 2.71
CA VAL A 95 19.12 12.61 3.59
C VAL A 95 18.36 11.41 3.04
N LEU A 96 19.09 10.38 2.65
CA LEU A 96 18.53 9.12 2.20
C LEU A 96 18.10 8.28 3.41
N ALA A 97 16.96 7.61 3.29
CA ALA A 97 16.54 6.62 4.29
C ALA A 97 17.52 5.43 4.31
N THR A 98 17.78 4.88 5.49
CA THR A 98 18.69 3.73 5.66
C THR A 98 18.09 2.41 5.16
N VAL A 99 16.75 2.32 5.11
CA VAL A 99 16.01 1.14 4.67
C VAL A 99 15.24 1.47 3.40
N GLY A 100 15.20 0.52 2.47
CA GLY A 100 14.47 0.60 1.21
C GLY A 100 13.91 -0.75 0.79
N THR A 101 13.39 -0.78 -0.44
CA THR A 101 12.76 -1.97 -1.01
C THR A 101 13.29 -2.20 -2.41
N THR A 102 13.66 -3.44 -2.73
CA THR A 102 13.99 -3.83 -4.10
C THR A 102 12.74 -3.73 -4.96
N ALA A 103 12.87 -3.20 -6.16
CA ALA A 103 11.82 -3.05 -7.14
C ALA A 103 12.17 -3.90 -8.37
N GLU A 104 11.26 -4.78 -8.74
CA GLU A 104 11.39 -5.59 -9.95
C GLU A 104 10.58 -4.95 -11.08
N VAL A 105 11.21 -4.79 -12.25
CA VAL A 105 10.55 -4.28 -13.45
C VAL A 105 9.60 -5.35 -14.02
N LEU A 106 8.30 -5.05 -14.01
CA LEU A 106 7.25 -5.91 -14.54
C LEU A 106 6.93 -5.61 -16.00
N ALA A 107 6.94 -4.33 -16.38
CA ALA A 107 6.64 -3.93 -17.74
C ALA A 107 7.35 -2.64 -18.10
N VAL A 108 7.72 -2.50 -19.37
CA VAL A 108 8.46 -1.36 -19.88
C VAL A 108 7.92 -0.91 -21.23
N LYS A 109 8.04 0.39 -21.51
CA LYS A 109 7.91 0.93 -22.86
C LYS A 109 8.94 2.02 -23.06
N GLU A 110 9.73 1.86 -24.11
CA GLU A 110 10.67 2.87 -24.58
C GLU A 110 9.99 3.75 -25.62
N GLU A 111 10.18 5.07 -25.50
CA GLU A 111 9.69 6.04 -26.45
C GLU A 111 10.87 6.88 -26.95
N ASN A 112 11.17 6.73 -28.24
CA ASN A 112 12.21 7.50 -28.89
C ASN A 112 11.53 8.57 -29.75
N ASP A 113 11.60 9.84 -29.31
CA ASP A 113 11.16 10.94 -30.16
C ASP A 113 12.25 11.23 -31.19
N SER A 114 12.06 10.70 -32.40
CA SER A 114 12.97 10.88 -33.53
C SER A 114 13.16 12.35 -33.96
N ARG A 115 12.30 13.27 -33.50
CA ARG A 115 12.43 14.72 -33.79
C ARG A 115 13.33 15.45 -32.80
N VAL A 116 13.35 15.02 -31.54
CA VAL A 116 14.07 15.70 -30.45
C VAL A 116 15.32 14.91 -30.03
N GLY A 117 15.44 13.64 -30.43
CA GLY A 117 16.54 12.76 -30.05
C GLY A 117 16.54 12.39 -28.57
N VAL A 118 15.42 12.61 -27.87
CA VAL A 118 15.25 12.26 -26.46
C VAL A 118 14.59 10.89 -26.37
N SER A 119 15.23 9.99 -25.63
CA SER A 119 14.67 8.70 -25.25
C SER A 119 14.04 8.84 -23.86
N THR A 120 12.74 8.56 -23.76
CA THR A 120 12.04 8.43 -22.49
C THR A 120 11.63 6.98 -22.28
N MET A 121 11.46 6.61 -21.01
CA MET A 121 11.09 5.24 -20.66
C MET A 121 9.98 5.23 -19.62
N ARG A 122 8.91 4.49 -19.89
CA ARG A 122 7.83 4.21 -18.95
C ARG A 122 8.03 2.83 -18.36
N VAL A 123 8.05 2.76 -17.03
CA VAL A 123 8.35 1.53 -16.29
C VAL A 123 7.24 1.28 -15.28
N LYS A 124 6.78 0.03 -15.22
CA LYS A 124 5.96 -0.47 -14.12
C LYS A 124 6.81 -1.43 -13.31
N ALA A 125 7.07 -1.09 -12.05
CA ALA A 125 7.81 -1.93 -11.13
C ALA A 125 6.92 -2.40 -9.96
N VAL A 126 7.36 -3.44 -9.25
CA VAL A 126 6.72 -3.89 -8.01
C VAL A 126 7.76 -4.09 -6.91
N GLY A 127 7.43 -3.65 -5.69
CA GLY A 127 8.28 -3.89 -4.52
C GLY A 127 8.40 -5.39 -4.22
N ARG A 128 9.61 -5.86 -3.87
CA ARG A 128 9.90 -7.28 -3.58
C ARG A 128 10.44 -7.48 -2.17
N GLN A 129 11.72 -7.20 -1.94
CA GLN A 129 12.41 -7.50 -0.68
C GLN A 129 12.87 -6.22 0.00
N ARG A 130 12.83 -6.22 1.33
CA ARG A 130 13.35 -5.13 2.13
C ARG A 130 14.88 -5.22 2.15
N PHE A 131 15.53 -4.07 2.18
CA PHE A 131 16.99 -4.02 2.34
C PHE A 131 17.41 -2.86 3.23
N GLU A 132 18.59 -3.01 3.82
CA GLU A 132 19.29 -1.95 4.53
C GLU A 132 20.51 -1.49 3.72
N MET A 133 20.62 -0.19 3.46
CA MET A 133 21.79 0.38 2.81
C MET A 133 23.00 0.36 3.75
N LYS A 134 24.13 -0.13 3.25
CA LYS A 134 25.39 -0.21 4.01
C LYS A 134 26.45 0.73 3.49
N ASP A 135 26.57 0.84 2.18
CA ASP A 135 27.49 1.75 1.54
C ASP A 135 26.88 2.28 0.24
N THR A 136 27.22 3.51 -0.14
CA THR A 136 26.71 4.14 -1.36
C THR A 136 27.85 4.73 -2.18
N ARG A 137 27.79 4.52 -3.49
CA ARG A 137 28.73 5.06 -4.46
C ARG A 137 27.96 5.75 -5.57
N ARG A 138 28.33 6.99 -5.88
CA ARG A 138 27.84 7.69 -7.07
C ARG A 138 28.79 7.43 -8.24
N GLN A 139 28.24 7.06 -9.38
CA GLN A 139 28.96 6.89 -10.64
C GLN A 139 29.15 8.24 -11.34
N MET A 140 30.00 8.29 -12.36
CA MET A 140 30.32 9.52 -13.10
C MET A 140 29.12 10.09 -13.85
N ASP A 141 28.15 9.24 -14.21
CA ASP A 141 26.88 9.59 -14.85
C ASP A 141 25.84 10.16 -13.86
N GLY A 142 26.19 10.23 -12.56
CA GLY A 142 25.31 10.71 -11.50
C GLY A 142 24.39 9.65 -10.89
N ASN A 143 24.34 8.45 -11.46
CA ASN A 143 23.57 7.33 -10.92
C ASN A 143 24.21 6.82 -9.62
N MET A 144 23.39 6.27 -8.74
CA MET A 144 23.83 5.75 -7.45
C MET A 144 23.78 4.23 -7.47
N ILE A 145 24.85 3.60 -6.99
CA ILE A 145 24.90 2.17 -6.67
C ILE A 145 25.08 2.07 -5.17
N ALA A 146 24.30 1.20 -4.52
CA ALA A 146 24.48 0.93 -3.10
C ALA A 146 24.79 -0.55 -2.87
N LYS A 147 25.70 -0.81 -1.93
CA LYS A 147 25.83 -2.12 -1.30
C LYS A 147 24.76 -2.20 -0.22
N VAL A 148 23.86 -3.16 -0.37
CA VAL A 148 22.71 -3.34 0.51
C VAL A 148 22.74 -4.73 1.14
N ARG A 149 22.20 -4.86 2.36
CA ARG A 149 21.91 -6.14 3.00
C ARG A 149 20.43 -6.45 2.81
N ILE A 150 20.11 -7.61 2.26
CA ILE A 150 18.72 -8.09 2.19
C ILE A 150 18.24 -8.43 3.60
N LEU A 151 17.10 -7.86 3.98
CA LEU A 151 16.53 -8.08 5.32
C LEU A 151 15.62 -9.31 5.31
N PRO A 152 15.79 -10.24 6.27
CA PRO A 152 14.95 -11.42 6.38
C PRO A 152 13.53 -11.08 6.82
N GLU A 153 12.58 -11.95 6.47
CA GLU A 153 11.23 -11.95 7.03
C GLU A 153 11.12 -13.04 8.12
N SER A 154 10.83 -12.62 9.35
CA SER A 154 10.77 -13.48 10.53
C SER A 154 9.43 -14.23 10.60
N PHE A 155 9.46 -15.52 10.26
CA PHE A 155 8.31 -16.42 10.40
C PHE A 155 8.27 -17.03 11.81
N LEU A 156 7.33 -16.56 12.63
CA LEU A 156 7.14 -17.06 13.99
C LEU A 156 6.17 -18.25 14.00
N CYS A 157 6.58 -19.33 14.67
CA CYS A 157 5.72 -20.49 14.93
C CYS A 157 4.57 -20.13 15.88
N ASP A 158 3.59 -21.02 15.98
CA ASP A 158 2.49 -20.90 16.93
C ASP A 158 3.02 -20.75 18.37
N PRO A 159 2.70 -19.66 19.09
CA PRO A 159 3.26 -19.38 20.41
C PRO A 159 2.86 -20.42 21.48
N LEU A 160 1.84 -21.25 21.21
CA LEU A 160 1.40 -22.32 22.09
C LEU A 160 1.93 -23.70 21.68
N GLU A 161 2.76 -23.80 20.64
CA GLU A 161 3.29 -25.08 20.16
C GLU A 161 4.07 -25.84 21.26
N GLY A 162 4.95 -25.15 21.98
CA GLY A 162 5.72 -25.73 23.09
C GLY A 162 4.88 -26.11 24.30
N ALA A 163 3.73 -25.47 24.50
CA ALA A 163 2.79 -25.75 25.59
C ALA A 163 1.73 -26.81 25.21
N ARG A 164 1.69 -27.27 23.96
CA ARG A 164 0.64 -28.14 23.43
C ARG A 164 0.90 -29.62 23.74
N PRO A 165 0.09 -30.27 24.60
CA PRO A 165 0.22 -31.70 24.86
C PRO A 165 -0.04 -32.53 23.61
N ALA A 166 0.60 -33.70 23.51
CA ALA A 166 0.44 -34.61 22.37
C ALA A 166 -1.02 -35.02 22.10
N SER A 167 -1.84 -35.16 23.16
CA SER A 167 -3.27 -35.44 23.05
C SER A 167 -4.05 -34.32 22.36
N HIS A 168 -3.65 -33.05 22.56
CA HIS A 168 -4.29 -31.88 21.94
C HIS A 168 -3.87 -31.70 20.47
N ARG A 169 -2.69 -32.19 20.06
CA ARG A 169 -2.24 -32.10 18.66
C ARG A 169 -3.20 -32.78 17.69
N ARG A 170 -3.85 -33.87 18.11
CA ARG A 170 -4.85 -34.60 17.31
C ARG A 170 -6.19 -33.88 17.19
N ILE A 171 -6.48 -32.95 18.12
CA ILE A 171 -7.73 -32.16 18.15
C ILE A 171 -7.57 -30.89 17.31
N VAL A 172 -6.36 -30.31 17.29
CA VAL A 172 -6.03 -29.07 16.58
C VAL A 172 -5.52 -29.33 15.16
N GLY A 173 -4.85 -30.47 14.92
CA GLY A 173 -4.29 -30.83 13.62
C GLY A 173 -5.29 -31.55 12.73
N SER A 174 -5.90 -30.84 11.78
CA SER A 174 -6.41 -31.39 10.51
C SER A 174 -7.04 -30.35 9.59
N GLU A 175 -7.38 -29.15 10.06
CA GLU A 175 -7.87 -28.11 9.14
C GLU A 175 -6.64 -27.41 8.54
N SER A 176 -6.61 -27.24 7.23
CA SER A 176 -5.76 -26.24 6.58
C SER A 176 -6.47 -24.92 6.80
N TRP A 177 -5.92 -24.07 7.68
CA TRP A 177 -6.66 -22.93 8.20
C TRP A 177 -6.63 -21.82 7.15
N SER A 178 -7.67 -21.82 6.32
CA SER A 178 -7.79 -20.85 5.25
C SER A 178 -8.18 -19.49 5.81
N CYS A 179 -7.61 -18.44 5.21
CA CYS A 179 -7.95 -17.03 5.39
C CYS A 179 -9.46 -16.70 5.28
N MET A 180 -10.29 -17.64 4.83
CA MET A 180 -11.70 -17.44 4.43
C MET A 180 -12.73 -18.08 5.37
N ASP A 181 -12.34 -18.89 6.36
CA ASP A 181 -13.30 -19.68 7.16
C ASP A 181 -14.03 -18.86 8.26
N ASP A 182 -13.77 -17.56 8.32
CA ASP A 182 -14.24 -16.64 9.36
C ASP A 182 -15.27 -15.62 8.85
N THR A 183 -16.13 -16.02 7.89
CA THR A 183 -17.43 -15.36 7.67
C THR A 183 -18.38 -15.61 8.85
N VAL A 184 -17.97 -15.13 10.03
CA VAL A 184 -18.87 -14.91 11.16
C VAL A 184 -19.71 -13.68 10.79
N GLY A 185 -20.83 -13.92 10.11
CA GLY A 185 -21.85 -12.90 9.91
C GLY A 185 -22.68 -12.98 8.64
N GLN A 186 -23.19 -14.17 8.27
CA GLN A 186 -24.51 -14.33 7.61
C GLN A 186 -24.81 -15.83 7.42
N ALA A 187 -24.92 -16.55 8.53
CA ALA A 187 -25.65 -17.81 8.53
C ALA A 187 -27.14 -17.47 8.47
N THR A 188 -27.71 -17.41 7.27
CA THR A 188 -29.16 -17.58 7.10
C THR A 188 -29.54 -18.92 7.69
N SER A 189 -30.33 -18.88 8.76
CA SER A 189 -31.32 -19.87 9.19
C SER A 189 -30.97 -21.36 9.03
N HIS A 190 -30.92 -22.04 10.19
CA HIS A 190 -31.02 -23.49 10.46
C HIS A 190 -29.77 -24.34 10.72
N ASN A 191 -28.53 -23.89 10.44
CA ASN A 191 -27.33 -24.71 10.70
C ASN A 191 -26.33 -24.16 11.73
N ALA A 192 -26.61 -23.01 12.38
CA ALA A 192 -25.71 -22.43 13.39
C ALA A 192 -25.81 -23.09 14.78
N GLU A 193 -26.85 -23.88 15.06
CA GLU A 193 -27.05 -24.53 16.36
C GLU A 193 -26.32 -25.87 16.52
N TYR A 194 -25.76 -26.43 15.44
CA TYR A 194 -25.13 -27.77 15.43
C TYR A 194 -23.59 -27.77 15.45
N LYS A 195 -22.89 -26.64 15.57
CA LYS A 195 -21.46 -26.61 15.93
C LYS A 195 -21.31 -26.58 17.46
N GLY A 196 -21.69 -27.70 18.08
CA GLY A 196 -21.54 -27.92 19.52
C GLY A 196 -20.11 -27.68 20.00
N ARG A 197 -20.01 -26.92 21.10
CA ARG A 197 -18.83 -26.66 21.95
C ARG A 197 -17.78 -27.80 21.90
N ARG A 198 -16.73 -27.65 21.08
CA ARG A 198 -15.46 -28.30 21.43
C ARG A 198 -14.99 -27.61 22.72
N LYS A 199 -14.91 -28.35 23.84
CA LYS A 199 -14.40 -27.82 25.13
C LYS A 199 -12.94 -27.34 25.03
N ILE A 200 -12.22 -27.77 24.00
CA ILE A 200 -10.80 -27.48 23.76
C ILE A 200 -10.70 -26.80 22.39
N ASP A 201 -10.31 -25.53 22.38
CA ASP A 201 -9.88 -24.77 21.21
C ASP A 201 -8.34 -24.74 21.10
N ARG A 202 -7.80 -24.11 20.05
CA ARG A 202 -6.33 -24.01 19.87
C ARG A 202 -5.61 -23.24 20.98
N PHE A 203 -6.32 -22.31 21.61
CA PHE A 203 -5.80 -21.46 22.66
C PHE A 203 -5.95 -22.10 24.05
N SER A 204 -6.59 -23.27 24.14
CA SER A 204 -6.79 -23.98 25.39
C SER A 204 -5.48 -24.45 26.01
N CYS A 205 -4.42 -24.58 25.19
CA CYS A 205 -3.07 -24.87 25.68
C CYS A 205 -2.47 -23.69 26.47
N ALA A 206 -3.04 -22.48 26.39
CA ALA A 206 -2.63 -21.35 27.22
C ALA A 206 -2.82 -21.61 28.72
N ASN A 207 -3.75 -22.51 29.09
CA ASN A 207 -3.93 -22.92 30.50
C ASN A 207 -2.70 -23.65 31.08
N PHE A 208 -1.77 -24.11 30.24
CA PHE A 208 -0.48 -24.68 30.65
C PHE A 208 0.65 -23.64 30.69
N THR A 209 0.31 -22.36 30.48
CA THR A 209 1.26 -21.24 30.47
C THR A 209 0.91 -20.25 31.57
N ARG A 210 1.75 -19.23 31.76
CA ARG A 210 1.48 -18.14 32.71
C ARG A 210 0.45 -17.13 32.22
N MET A 211 0.14 -17.12 30.92
CA MET A 211 -0.69 -16.10 30.30
C MET A 211 -2.06 -16.66 29.92
N PRO A 212 -3.15 -15.89 30.10
CA PRO A 212 -4.48 -16.34 29.72
C PRO A 212 -4.64 -16.42 28.19
N PRO A 213 -5.59 -17.23 27.67
CA PRO A 213 -5.82 -17.41 26.23
C PRO A 213 -5.97 -16.12 25.42
N TRP A 214 -6.56 -15.07 26.00
CA TRP A 214 -6.79 -13.82 25.30
C TRP A 214 -5.50 -13.09 24.92
N VAL A 215 -4.39 -13.30 25.66
CA VAL A 215 -3.08 -12.70 25.35
C VAL A 215 -2.57 -13.27 24.04
N TYR A 216 -2.53 -14.60 23.91
CA TYR A 216 -2.09 -15.29 22.69
C TYR A 216 -2.95 -14.94 21.47
N ARG A 217 -4.26 -14.74 21.67
CA ARG A 217 -5.19 -14.27 20.61
C ARG A 217 -4.82 -12.89 20.05
N GLN A 218 -4.03 -12.08 20.77
CA GLN A 218 -3.56 -10.80 20.25
C GLN A 218 -2.32 -10.93 19.34
N TYR A 219 -1.64 -12.08 19.34
CA TYR A 219 -0.44 -12.33 18.52
C TYR A 219 -0.70 -13.36 17.43
N ASP A 220 -1.93 -13.83 17.29
CA ASP A 220 -2.29 -14.75 16.22
C ASP A 220 -2.49 -13.99 14.90
N ALA A 221 -1.66 -14.30 13.91
CA ALA A 221 -1.67 -13.64 12.60
C ALA A 221 -3.06 -13.66 11.94
N PHE A 222 -3.72 -14.82 11.91
CA PHE A 222 -5.01 -14.96 11.23
C PHE A 222 -6.16 -14.21 11.93
N LEU A 223 -6.17 -14.17 13.27
CA LEU A 223 -7.12 -13.33 14.02
C LEU A 223 -6.86 -11.84 13.79
N LEU A 224 -5.59 -11.42 13.71
CA LEU A 224 -5.23 -10.04 13.40
C LEU A 224 -5.69 -9.66 11.99
N MET A 225 -5.41 -10.49 10.99
CA MET A 225 -5.91 -10.32 9.62
C MET A 225 -7.43 -10.23 9.59
N SER A 226 -8.14 -11.15 10.26
CA SER A 226 -9.61 -11.16 10.35
C SER A 226 -10.16 -9.85 10.96
N ARG A 227 -9.53 -9.33 12.01
CA ARG A 227 -9.90 -8.03 12.61
C ARG A 227 -9.66 -6.88 11.64
N ILE A 228 -8.50 -6.83 10.98
CA ILE A 228 -8.20 -5.78 10.01
C ILE A 228 -9.18 -5.82 8.83
N ARG A 229 -9.51 -7.02 8.31
CA ARG A 229 -10.51 -7.17 7.25
C ARG A 229 -11.86 -6.58 7.64
N LYS A 230 -12.33 -6.85 8.87
CA LYS A 230 -13.57 -6.27 9.40
C LYS A 230 -13.52 -4.75 9.48
N GLU A 231 -12.40 -4.19 9.94
CA GLU A 231 -12.20 -2.74 9.98
C GLU A 231 -12.19 -2.14 8.55
N LEU A 232 -11.46 -2.74 7.61
CA LEU A 232 -11.40 -2.28 6.22
C LEU A 232 -12.77 -2.34 5.51
N GLN A 233 -13.51 -3.42 5.72
CA GLN A 233 -14.88 -3.58 5.19
C GLN A 233 -15.83 -2.52 5.76
N SER A 234 -15.63 -2.09 7.00
CA SER A 234 -16.42 -1.01 7.59
C SER A 234 -16.12 0.36 6.97
N TRP A 235 -14.94 0.56 6.39
CA TRP A 235 -14.56 1.82 5.75
C TRP A 235 -15.05 1.87 4.31
N ASN A 236 -15.07 0.72 3.65
CA ASN A 236 -15.22 0.65 2.22
C ASN A 236 -15.93 -0.64 1.80
N GLU A 237 -17.22 -0.53 1.52
CA GLU A 237 -18.05 -1.64 1.05
C GLU A 237 -17.60 -2.19 -0.32
N THR A 238 -16.82 -1.43 -1.08
CA THR A 238 -16.33 -1.85 -2.40
C THR A 238 -15.07 -2.71 -2.33
N LEU A 239 -14.44 -2.80 -1.16
CA LEU A 239 -13.23 -3.60 -0.93
C LEU A 239 -13.60 -5.09 -0.87
N ARG A 240 -13.18 -5.82 -1.90
CA ARG A 240 -13.51 -7.24 -2.06
C ARG A 240 -12.56 -8.13 -1.27
N PRO A 241 -13.06 -9.15 -0.53
CA PRO A 241 -12.19 -10.09 0.17
C PRO A 241 -11.20 -10.82 -0.74
N GLU A 242 -11.58 -11.06 -2.00
CA GLU A 242 -10.76 -11.81 -2.96
C GLU A 242 -9.53 -11.03 -3.44
N SER A 243 -9.48 -9.70 -3.28
CA SER A 243 -8.29 -8.91 -3.62
C SER A 243 -7.25 -8.85 -2.51
N MET A 244 -7.54 -9.46 -1.35
CA MET A 244 -6.65 -9.42 -0.19
C MET A 244 -5.75 -10.66 -0.12
N PRO A 245 -4.44 -10.50 0.15
CA PRO A 245 -3.55 -11.65 0.36
C PRO A 245 -3.97 -12.54 1.53
N CYS A 246 -3.63 -13.82 1.44
CA CYS A 246 -3.87 -14.81 2.50
C CYS A 246 -2.62 -15.08 3.35
N ASP A 247 -1.43 -14.83 2.83
CA ASP A 247 -0.19 -14.86 3.60
C ASP A 247 -0.13 -13.65 4.55
N PRO A 248 0.19 -13.81 5.85
CA PRO A 248 0.26 -12.70 6.79
C PRO A 248 1.29 -11.63 6.43
N SER A 249 2.43 -12.01 5.87
CA SER A 249 3.52 -11.09 5.52
C SER A 249 3.16 -10.24 4.31
N GLU A 250 2.55 -10.85 3.28
CA GLU A 250 2.00 -10.13 2.14
C GLU A 250 0.81 -9.25 2.54
N PHE A 251 -0.10 -9.77 3.37
CA PHE A 251 -1.28 -9.03 3.80
C PHE A 251 -0.92 -7.79 4.62
N SER A 252 0.05 -7.86 5.53
CA SER A 252 0.50 -6.68 6.29
C SER A 252 1.09 -5.60 5.38
N PHE A 253 1.95 -5.94 4.40
CA PHE A 253 2.44 -4.92 3.46
C PHE A 253 1.32 -4.36 2.57
N TRP A 254 0.37 -5.19 2.17
CA TRP A 254 -0.81 -4.75 1.42
C TRP A 254 -1.67 -3.78 2.25
N VAL A 255 -1.87 -4.04 3.54
CA VAL A 255 -2.55 -3.11 4.46
C VAL A 255 -1.77 -1.80 4.57
N ALA A 256 -0.47 -1.87 4.86
CA ALA A 256 0.39 -0.69 4.96
C ALA A 256 0.39 0.17 3.67
N ALA A 257 0.29 -0.45 2.50
CA ALA A 257 0.16 0.23 1.21
C ALA A 257 -1.19 0.93 1.02
N ASN A 258 -2.21 0.55 1.77
CA ASN A 258 -3.57 1.10 1.70
C ASN A 258 -3.95 2.01 2.87
N LEU A 259 -3.11 2.09 3.91
CA LEU A 259 -3.31 3.01 5.04
C LEU A 259 -2.67 4.38 4.80
N LEU A 260 -3.34 5.44 5.26
CA LEU A 260 -2.78 6.79 5.27
C LEU A 260 -1.73 6.94 6.38
N LEU A 261 -0.54 6.41 6.13
CA LEU A 261 0.64 6.57 6.96
C LEU A 261 1.52 7.71 6.43
N ASP A 262 2.30 8.35 7.29
CA ASP A 262 3.37 9.23 6.84
C ASP A 262 4.62 8.41 6.41
N ASP A 263 5.65 9.09 5.94
CA ASP A 263 6.87 8.46 5.44
C ASP A 263 7.65 7.79 6.58
N ALA A 264 7.67 8.43 7.75
CA ALA A 264 8.40 7.95 8.92
C ALA A 264 7.79 6.63 9.43
N PHE A 265 6.47 6.53 9.51
CA PHE A 265 5.77 5.31 9.88
C PHE A 265 5.91 4.22 8.82
N ARG A 266 5.87 4.53 7.51
CA ARG A 266 6.16 3.51 6.48
C ARG A 266 7.59 2.97 6.60
N LEU A 267 8.57 3.84 6.80
CA LEU A 267 9.95 3.43 7.04
C LEU A 267 10.06 2.56 8.29
N HIS A 268 9.36 2.93 9.36
CA HIS A 268 9.29 2.10 10.56
C HIS A 268 8.69 0.72 10.27
N LEU A 269 7.58 0.63 9.53
CA LEU A 269 7.00 -0.66 9.13
C LEU A 269 7.96 -1.50 8.27
N LEU A 270 8.80 -0.88 7.43
CA LEU A 270 9.87 -1.58 6.71
C LEU A 270 10.99 -2.09 7.64
N THR A 271 11.20 -1.48 8.81
CA THR A 271 12.18 -1.99 9.77
C THR A 271 11.70 -3.21 10.55
N ILE A 272 10.39 -3.44 10.64
CA ILE A 272 9.80 -4.57 11.36
C ILE A 272 9.90 -5.83 10.50
N ASP A 273 10.47 -6.88 11.05
CA ASP A 273 10.70 -8.17 10.37
C ASP A 273 9.60 -9.20 10.62
N SER A 274 8.67 -8.93 11.54
CA SER A 274 7.55 -9.83 11.84
C SER A 274 6.21 -9.29 11.32
N ALA A 275 5.54 -10.08 10.49
CA ALA A 275 4.16 -9.81 10.08
C ALA A 275 3.20 -9.59 11.26
N ILE A 276 3.36 -10.34 12.37
CA ILE A 276 2.49 -10.21 13.54
C ILE A 276 2.59 -8.81 14.16
N GLN A 277 3.82 -8.30 14.30
CA GLN A 277 4.07 -6.96 14.83
C GLN A 277 3.54 -5.88 13.88
N ARG A 278 3.75 -6.05 12.57
CA ARG A 278 3.20 -5.14 11.54
C ARG A 278 1.67 -5.08 11.62
N LEU A 279 0.99 -6.22 11.63
CA LEU A 279 -0.47 -6.30 11.71
C LEU A 279 -1.04 -5.68 13.00
N ARG A 280 -0.36 -5.86 14.14
CA ARG A 280 -0.77 -5.26 15.42
C ARG A 280 -0.66 -3.74 15.36
N CYS A 281 0.48 -3.24 14.85
CA CYS A 281 0.72 -1.82 14.66
C CYS A 281 -0.33 -1.20 13.72
N GLU A 282 -0.56 -1.82 12.56
CA GLU A 282 -1.55 -1.42 11.57
C GLU A 282 -2.97 -1.37 12.17
N LEU A 283 -3.40 -2.43 12.86
CA LEU A 283 -4.72 -2.49 13.49
C LEU A 283 -4.89 -1.41 14.58
N SER A 284 -3.82 -1.12 15.33
CA SER A 284 -3.80 -0.07 16.35
C SER A 284 -4.01 1.31 15.72
N ILE A 285 -3.33 1.60 14.61
CA ILE A 285 -3.46 2.84 13.84
C ILE A 285 -4.86 2.99 13.25
N MET A 286 -5.37 1.94 12.59
CA MET A 286 -6.70 1.94 11.98
C MET A 286 -7.81 2.33 12.96
N ARG A 287 -7.74 1.84 14.20
CA ARG A 287 -8.77 2.12 15.21
C ARG A 287 -8.73 3.55 15.73
N ARG A 288 -7.56 4.19 15.72
CA ARG A 288 -7.35 5.54 16.25
C ARG A 288 -7.53 6.64 15.21
N CYS A 289 -7.19 6.36 13.95
CA CYS A 289 -7.21 7.35 12.88
C CYS A 289 -8.57 7.37 12.18
N THR A 290 -9.46 8.25 12.62
CA THR A 290 -10.83 8.36 12.07
C THR A 290 -11.00 9.48 11.05
N VAL A 291 -10.08 10.44 11.03
CA VAL A 291 -10.14 11.61 10.15
C VAL A 291 -8.82 11.84 9.42
N LEU A 292 -8.90 12.54 8.30
CA LEU A 292 -7.77 12.93 7.46
C LEU A 292 -7.69 14.45 7.45
N CYS A 293 -6.53 14.98 7.81
CA CYS A 293 -6.28 16.41 7.92
C CYS A 293 -5.19 16.86 6.94
N CYS A 294 -5.20 18.15 6.59
CA CYS A 294 -4.12 18.77 5.82
C CYS A 294 -2.82 18.72 6.62
N LYS A 295 -1.74 18.20 6.02
CA LYS A 295 -0.42 18.10 6.66
C LYS A 295 0.15 19.45 7.12
N ASN A 296 -0.16 20.53 6.41
CA ASN A 296 0.44 21.84 6.65
C ASN A 296 -0.29 22.67 7.72
N CYS A 297 -1.62 22.57 7.81
CA CYS A 297 -2.42 23.40 8.73
C CYS A 297 -3.37 22.62 9.65
N ASN A 298 -3.36 21.29 9.57
CA ASN A 298 -4.24 20.38 10.32
C ASN A 298 -5.75 20.60 10.12
N LEU A 299 -6.15 21.32 9.07
CA LEU A 299 -7.57 21.45 8.70
C LEU A 299 -8.16 20.08 8.37
N LEU A 300 -9.32 19.76 8.93
CA LEU A 300 -10.08 18.55 8.63
C LEU A 300 -10.50 18.52 7.15
N ILE A 301 -10.06 17.50 6.41
CA ILE A 301 -10.35 17.33 4.97
C ILE A 301 -11.40 16.26 4.72
N ALA A 302 -11.29 15.09 5.36
CA ALA A 302 -12.21 13.98 5.13
C ALA A 302 -12.29 13.05 6.33
N LYS A 303 -13.33 12.20 6.38
CA LYS A 303 -13.44 11.10 7.35
C LYS A 303 -13.01 9.78 6.73
N LYS A 304 -12.62 8.81 7.55
CA LYS A 304 -12.30 7.45 7.08
C LYS A 304 -13.46 6.78 6.34
N GLU A 305 -14.70 7.09 6.72
CA GLU A 305 -15.94 6.57 6.10
C GLU A 305 -16.14 7.06 4.67
N ASP A 306 -15.49 8.15 4.27
CA ASP A 306 -15.57 8.68 2.91
C ASP A 306 -14.54 8.03 1.97
N VAL A 307 -13.63 7.19 2.49
CA VAL A 307 -12.61 6.49 1.70
C VAL A 307 -13.23 5.32 0.95
N PHE A 308 -12.93 5.19 -0.35
CA PHE A 308 -13.44 4.09 -1.16
C PHE A 308 -12.38 3.59 -2.14
N SER A 309 -12.59 2.43 -2.77
CA SER A 309 -11.65 1.83 -3.71
C SER A 309 -12.08 2.08 -5.15
N MET A 310 -11.32 2.91 -5.86
CA MET A 310 -11.47 3.03 -7.32
C MET A 310 -10.67 1.96 -8.07
N ALA A 311 -9.59 1.44 -7.46
CA ALA A 311 -8.75 0.38 -7.99
C ALA A 311 -9.00 -0.96 -7.26
N LEU A 312 -8.63 -2.08 -7.90
CA LEU A 312 -8.75 -3.40 -7.29
C LEU A 312 -7.80 -3.57 -6.08
N GLU A 313 -6.63 -2.93 -6.14
CA GLU A 313 -5.58 -3.03 -5.13
C GLU A 313 -5.94 -2.30 -3.82
N GLY A 314 -6.94 -1.41 -3.87
CA GLY A 314 -7.49 -0.74 -2.69
C GLY A 314 -7.77 0.76 -2.92
N PRO A 315 -8.00 1.53 -1.84
CA PRO A 315 -8.32 2.95 -1.92
C PRO A 315 -7.14 3.85 -2.26
N MET A 316 -5.90 3.36 -2.17
CA MET A 316 -4.71 4.13 -2.49
C MET A 316 -3.90 3.46 -3.60
N GLY A 317 -3.42 4.25 -4.55
CA GLY A 317 -2.55 3.79 -5.62
C GLY A 317 -1.44 4.79 -5.91
N ALA A 318 -0.30 4.31 -6.41
CA ALA A 318 0.76 5.17 -6.91
C ALA A 318 0.52 5.49 -8.39
N TYR A 319 0.58 6.78 -8.73
CA TYR A 319 0.39 7.26 -10.10
C TYR A 319 1.49 8.23 -10.48
N VAL A 320 1.95 8.18 -11.73
CA VAL A 320 2.97 9.09 -12.23
C VAL A 320 2.33 10.18 -13.09
N ASN A 321 2.70 11.43 -12.86
CA ASN A 321 2.25 12.56 -13.67
C ASN A 321 3.15 12.74 -14.92
N PRO A 322 2.75 13.58 -15.89
CA PRO A 322 3.55 13.80 -17.11
C PRO A 322 4.95 14.36 -16.87
N GLY A 323 5.20 14.98 -15.71
CA GLY A 323 6.53 15.45 -15.30
C GLY A 323 7.39 14.39 -14.62
N GLY A 324 6.91 13.14 -14.49
CA GLY A 324 7.64 12.05 -13.84
C GLY A 324 7.50 11.98 -12.33
N TYR A 325 6.68 12.84 -11.72
CA TYR A 325 6.45 12.82 -10.28
C TYR A 325 5.41 11.77 -9.92
N VAL A 326 5.77 10.93 -8.94
CA VAL A 326 4.88 9.90 -8.40
C VAL A 326 4.04 10.48 -7.26
N HIS A 327 2.75 10.21 -7.32
CA HIS A 327 1.76 10.60 -6.33
C HIS A 327 1.01 9.36 -5.83
N GLU A 328 1.21 9.03 -4.56
CA GLU A 328 0.34 8.08 -3.85
C GLU A 328 -0.99 8.78 -3.56
N THR A 329 -2.03 8.37 -4.27
CA THR A 329 -3.32 9.06 -4.32
C THR A 329 -4.41 8.21 -3.68
N LEU A 330 -5.03 8.74 -2.63
CA LEU A 330 -6.15 8.13 -1.91
C LEU A 330 -7.48 8.59 -2.52
N THR A 331 -8.38 7.65 -2.83
CA THR A 331 -9.70 7.94 -3.39
C THR A 331 -10.77 8.13 -2.32
N ILE A 332 -11.44 9.29 -2.37
CA ILE A 332 -12.38 9.76 -1.34
C ILE A 332 -13.66 10.28 -2.00
N HIS A 333 -14.82 9.87 -1.50
CA HIS A 333 -16.13 10.34 -1.97
C HIS A 333 -16.39 11.79 -1.61
N LYS A 334 -16.21 12.16 -0.33
CA LYS A 334 -16.48 13.51 0.19
C LYS A 334 -15.24 14.07 0.85
N ALA A 335 -14.90 15.30 0.46
CA ALA A 335 -13.85 16.08 1.09
C ALA A 335 -14.34 17.52 1.29
N MET A 336 -13.87 18.15 2.35
CA MET A 336 -14.21 19.50 2.80
C MET A 336 -12.94 20.36 2.87
N GLY A 337 -13.11 21.68 2.96
CA GLY A 337 -11.96 22.58 3.10
C GLY A 337 -11.06 22.68 1.86
N LEU A 338 -11.59 22.35 0.67
CA LEU A 338 -10.86 22.36 -0.60
C LEU A 338 -11.32 23.50 -1.52
N ARG A 339 -10.36 24.20 -2.13
CA ARG A 339 -10.57 25.15 -3.23
C ARG A 339 -10.07 24.54 -4.53
N LEU A 340 -10.83 24.71 -5.60
CA LEU A 340 -10.47 24.21 -6.93
C LEU A 340 -9.81 25.29 -7.76
N ILE A 341 -8.74 24.92 -8.45
CA ILE A 341 -7.96 25.82 -9.28
C ILE A 341 -8.01 25.35 -10.73
N GLY A 342 -8.34 26.27 -11.64
CA GLY A 342 -8.39 26.03 -13.08
C GLY A 342 -9.64 25.30 -13.56
N TRP A 343 -9.59 24.86 -14.82
CA TRP A 343 -10.67 24.14 -15.49
C TRP A 343 -10.45 22.62 -15.44
N PRO A 344 -11.52 21.80 -15.50
CA PRO A 344 -11.38 20.36 -15.61
C PRO A 344 -10.64 19.95 -16.89
N SER A 345 -9.63 19.07 -16.77
CA SER A 345 -8.89 18.51 -17.90
C SER A 345 -8.97 16.98 -17.92
N VAL A 346 -9.09 16.40 -19.11
CA VAL A 346 -9.00 14.93 -19.31
C VAL A 346 -7.59 14.48 -19.68
N GLU A 347 -6.68 15.43 -19.89
CA GLU A 347 -5.32 15.18 -20.32
C GLU A 347 -4.56 14.37 -19.27
N ASN A 348 -3.96 13.23 -19.65
CA ASN A 348 -3.20 12.37 -18.74
C ASN A 348 -3.96 11.97 -17.45
N SER A 349 -5.29 11.86 -17.53
CA SER A 349 -6.11 11.44 -16.38
C SER A 349 -5.81 10.00 -15.99
N TRP A 350 -5.48 9.78 -14.70
CA TRP A 350 -5.24 8.44 -14.14
C TRP A 350 -6.49 7.57 -14.08
N PHE A 351 -7.67 8.19 -14.14
CA PHE A 351 -8.97 7.52 -14.10
C PHE A 351 -9.69 7.76 -15.43
N PRO A 352 -9.58 6.82 -16.40
CA PRO A 352 -10.21 6.95 -17.71
C PRO A 352 -11.70 7.26 -17.61
N GLY A 353 -12.14 8.27 -18.36
CA GLY A 353 -13.52 8.76 -18.31
C GLY A 353 -13.79 9.85 -17.27
N TYR A 354 -12.78 10.27 -16.49
CA TYR A 354 -12.87 11.41 -15.59
C TYR A 354 -11.94 12.54 -16.03
N ALA A 355 -12.41 13.77 -15.88
CA ALA A 355 -11.60 14.99 -15.93
C ALA A 355 -11.17 15.36 -14.50
N TRP A 356 -9.93 15.80 -14.33
CA TRP A 356 -9.38 16.23 -13.06
C TRP A 356 -9.31 17.76 -12.96
N THR A 357 -9.42 18.30 -11.75
CA THR A 357 -9.22 19.72 -11.42
C THR A 357 -8.36 19.81 -10.17
N ILE A 358 -7.35 20.68 -10.16
CA ILE A 358 -6.44 20.83 -9.03
C ILE A 358 -7.21 21.25 -7.78
N ALA A 359 -6.91 20.62 -6.64
CA ALA A 359 -7.49 20.90 -5.33
C ALA A 359 -6.42 21.33 -4.34
N GLN A 360 -6.62 22.51 -3.74
CA GLN A 360 -5.76 23.07 -2.70
C GLN A 360 -6.53 23.23 -1.39
N CYS A 361 -5.81 23.25 -0.28
CA CYS A 361 -6.38 23.57 1.03
C CYS A 361 -6.93 25.00 1.03
N ASN A 362 -8.16 25.22 1.51
CA ASN A 362 -8.76 26.55 1.54
C ASN A 362 -8.12 27.51 2.56
N GLN A 363 -7.30 26.99 3.49
CA GLN A 363 -6.74 27.75 4.61
C GLN A 363 -5.25 28.10 4.39
N CYS A 364 -4.47 27.17 3.83
CA CYS A 364 -3.03 27.38 3.63
C CYS A 364 -2.58 27.26 2.17
N ASP A 365 -3.53 27.11 1.23
CA ASP A 365 -3.31 27.02 -0.22
C ASP A 365 -2.38 25.86 -0.67
N SER A 366 -1.97 24.97 0.24
CA SER A 366 -1.15 23.80 -0.08
C SER A 366 -1.89 22.88 -1.05
N HIS A 367 -1.20 22.35 -2.05
CA HIS A 367 -1.74 21.34 -2.96
C HIS A 367 -2.12 20.06 -2.19
N LEU A 368 -3.39 19.64 -2.27
CA LEU A 368 -3.89 18.43 -1.60
C LEU A 368 -4.20 17.29 -2.56
N GLY A 369 -4.37 17.56 -3.86
CA GLY A 369 -4.67 16.55 -4.87
C GLY A 369 -5.60 17.10 -5.94
N TRP A 370 -6.55 16.27 -6.39
CA TRP A 370 -7.44 16.60 -7.51
C TRP A 370 -8.89 16.18 -7.25
N ARG A 371 -9.82 16.94 -7.81
CA ARG A 371 -11.22 16.52 -7.98
C ARG A 371 -11.40 15.86 -9.33
N PHE A 372 -11.95 14.66 -9.33
CA PHE A 372 -12.31 13.93 -10.55
C PHE A 372 -13.82 14.03 -10.78
N THR A 373 -14.21 14.40 -12.00
CA THR A 373 -15.61 14.51 -12.44
C THR A 373 -15.80 13.79 -13.77
N VAL A 374 -16.92 13.10 -13.96
CA VAL A 374 -17.19 12.36 -15.20
C VAL A 374 -17.06 13.26 -16.43
N ALA A 375 -16.28 12.82 -17.42
CA ALA A 375 -16.04 13.53 -18.65
C ALA A 375 -16.95 13.02 -19.79
N GLY A 376 -17.52 13.97 -20.55
CA GLY A 376 -18.33 13.71 -21.74
C GLY A 376 -19.85 13.66 -21.49
N ARG A 377 -20.63 14.21 -22.43
CA ARG A 377 -22.11 14.18 -22.37
C ARG A 377 -22.63 12.76 -22.61
N GLY A 378 -23.57 12.30 -21.77
CA GLY A 378 -24.28 11.03 -21.96
C GLY A 378 -23.60 9.77 -21.37
N ARG A 379 -22.45 9.90 -20.69
CA ARG A 379 -21.83 8.81 -19.93
C ARG A 379 -22.30 8.87 -18.48
N SER A 380 -22.89 7.77 -17.98
CA SER A 380 -23.17 7.58 -16.56
C SER A 380 -22.11 6.65 -15.99
N LEU A 381 -21.07 7.23 -15.39
CA LEU A 381 -20.12 6.51 -14.55
C LEU A 381 -20.47 6.77 -13.08
N ARG A 382 -20.17 5.80 -12.22
CA ARG A 382 -20.29 5.95 -10.78
C ARG A 382 -18.91 5.74 -10.14
N PRO A 383 -18.51 6.61 -9.20
CA PRO A 383 -19.21 7.82 -8.75
C PRO A 383 -19.21 8.95 -9.80
N GLU A 384 -20.17 9.88 -9.75
CA GLU A 384 -20.19 11.04 -10.69
C GLU A 384 -19.03 12.01 -10.46
N LYS A 385 -18.56 12.07 -9.21
CA LYS A 385 -17.40 12.81 -8.79
C LYS A 385 -16.76 12.15 -7.58
N PHE A 386 -15.46 12.34 -7.43
CA PHE A 386 -14.71 11.95 -6.26
C PHE A 386 -13.42 12.80 -6.16
N TRP A 387 -12.64 12.57 -5.12
CA TRP A 387 -11.36 13.23 -4.89
C TRP A 387 -10.24 12.19 -4.89
N GLY A 388 -9.14 12.50 -5.56
CA GLY A 388 -7.87 11.80 -5.42
C GLY A 388 -6.93 12.70 -4.66
N LEU A 389 -6.72 12.44 -3.36
CA LEU A 389 -5.88 13.27 -2.50
C LEU A 389 -4.49 12.64 -2.32
N CYS A 390 -3.45 13.47 -2.43
CA CYS A 390 -2.07 13.06 -2.26
C CYS A 390 -1.80 12.70 -0.81
N ARG A 391 -1.28 11.49 -0.58
CA ARG A 391 -0.86 11.03 0.73
C ARG A 391 0.15 11.97 1.39
N SER A 392 1.13 12.45 0.64
CA SER A 392 2.17 13.36 1.13
C SER A 392 1.64 14.70 1.64
N SER A 393 0.40 15.05 1.29
CA SER A 393 -0.28 16.28 1.69
C SER A 393 -1.29 16.08 2.85
N LEU A 394 -1.49 14.84 3.28
CA LEU A 394 -2.44 14.49 4.34
C LEU A 394 -1.73 13.88 5.54
N VAL A 395 -2.35 14.01 6.71
CA VAL A 395 -1.97 13.30 7.93
C VAL A 395 -3.22 12.70 8.58
N PRO A 396 -3.11 11.52 9.20
CA PRO A 396 -4.20 10.99 10.00
C PRO A 396 -4.39 11.87 11.25
N GLY A 397 -5.61 12.33 11.50
CA GLY A 397 -5.98 12.97 12.75
C GLY A 397 -6.49 11.95 13.75
N LEU A 398 -6.08 12.11 15.02
CA LEU A 398 -6.69 11.40 16.13
C LEU A 398 -8.05 12.01 16.42
N GLN A 399 -9.05 11.17 16.69
CA GLN A 399 -10.25 11.64 17.36
C GLN A 399 -9.80 12.15 18.74
N LYS A 400 -9.89 13.45 18.98
CA LYS A 400 -9.79 13.98 20.35
C LYS A 400 -10.98 13.42 21.11
N ASP A 401 -10.82 12.29 21.78
CA ASP A 401 -11.73 11.91 22.84
C ASP A 401 -11.53 12.97 23.92
N SER A 402 -12.55 13.80 24.16
CA SER A 402 -12.51 15.01 24.98
C SER A 402 -12.22 14.76 26.48
N GLU A 403 -11.76 13.57 26.86
CA GLU A 403 -11.59 13.13 28.24
C GLU A 403 -10.23 12.48 28.54
N ASN A 404 -9.31 12.31 27.58
CA ASN A 404 -8.04 11.61 27.85
C ASN A 404 -6.79 12.49 27.59
N PRO A 405 -6.11 13.00 28.64
CA PRO A 405 -4.91 13.83 28.51
C PRO A 405 -3.67 13.08 27.99
N ASP A 406 -3.72 11.77 27.81
CA ASP A 406 -2.60 10.93 27.34
C ASP A 406 -2.43 10.90 25.80
N ASP A 407 -3.28 11.58 25.04
CA ASP A 407 -3.30 11.49 23.57
C ASP A 407 -2.03 12.01 22.89
N GLU A 408 -1.26 12.91 23.55
CA GLU A 408 0.03 13.39 23.02
C GLU A 408 1.16 12.33 23.12
N THR A 409 1.00 11.29 23.94
CA THR A 409 2.03 10.26 24.18
C THR A 409 1.73 8.92 23.50
N TRP A 410 0.61 8.82 22.78
CA TRP A 410 0.18 7.56 22.22
C TRP A 410 1.17 7.01 21.17
N ARG A 411 1.48 5.72 21.29
CA ARG A 411 2.25 4.97 20.30
C ARG A 411 1.44 3.76 19.82
N PRO A 412 1.53 3.40 18.52
CA PRO A 412 0.93 2.17 18.03
C PRO A 412 1.40 0.96 18.84
N ILE A 413 0.46 0.07 19.14
CA ILE A 413 0.76 -1.18 19.84
C ILE A 413 1.43 -2.13 18.84
N MET A 414 2.67 -2.49 19.14
CA MET A 414 3.45 -3.49 18.39
C MET A 414 3.00 -4.90 18.74
#